data_AF-A0A524M5J1-F1
#
_entry.id   AF-A0A524M5J1-F1
#
_cell.length_a   1.000
_cell.length_b   1.000
_cell.length_c   1.000
_cell.angle_alpha   90.00
_cell.angle_beta   90.00
_cell.angle_gamma   90.00
#
_symmetry.space_group_name_H-M   'P 1'
#
loop_
_entity.id
_entity.type
_entity.pdbx_description
1 polymer ?
#
loop_
_entity_poly.entity_id
_entity_poly.type
_entity_poly.pdbx_seq_one_letter_code
_entity_poly.pdbx_strand_id
1 'polypeptide(L)'
;MKKFLKIAIYTLLTLSILIFVSGILVFSHPFFLNTHVNLLVKHSGTDPHEFKFETYTKEEFALEYLNVSLSPEDDFIELFESHYGTSNKKDEFLMVTYDIPDPEDNSTYTLYGINKYTDLVYKSTRKVHWTDEKRGEAFHKNLIPPADPGRE
;
A
#
# COMPACT_ATOMS: atom_id res chain seq x y z
N MET A 1 25.53 41.06 27.93
CA MET A 1 25.56 39.59 27.76
C MET A 1 24.29 38.85 28.18
N LYS A 2 23.69 39.11 29.36
CA LYS A 2 22.50 38.33 29.84
C LYS A 2 21.29 38.29 28.90
N LYS A 3 21.00 39.37 28.17
CA LYS A 3 19.84 39.46 27.25
C LYS A 3 20.00 38.56 26.02
N PHE A 4 21.18 38.57 25.39
CA PHE A 4 21.50 37.73 24.24
C PHE A 4 21.54 36.24 24.61
N LEU A 5 22.11 35.90 25.77
CA LEU A 5 22.11 34.53 26.26
C LEU A 5 20.68 34.01 26.49
N LYS A 6 19.80 34.84 27.07
CA LYS A 6 18.40 34.48 27.31
C LYS A 6 17.64 34.25 26.00
N ILE A 7 17.86 35.10 25.00
CA ILE A 7 17.28 34.95 23.66
C ILE A 7 17.77 33.65 23.04
N ALA A 8 19.08 33.39 23.01
CA ALA A 8 19.65 32.18 22.43
C ALA A 8 19.09 30.89 23.07
N ILE A 9 18.92 30.87 24.39
CA ILE A 9 18.31 29.74 25.10
C ILE A 9 16.86 29.52 24.66
N TYR A 10 16.05 30.58 24.56
CA TYR A 10 14.67 30.46 24.09
C TYR A 10 14.59 29.99 22.64
N THR A 11 15.46 30.49 21.76
CA THR A 11 15.48 30.07 20.34
C THR A 11 15.88 28.60 20.20
N LEU A 12 16.86 28.13 20.98
CA LEU A 12 17.25 26.73 21.00
C LEU A 12 16.10 25.86 21.51
N LEU A 13 15.41 26.29 22.56
CA LEU A 13 14.30 25.56 23.15
C LEU A 13 13.13 25.45 22.17
N THR A 14 12.74 26.54 21.49
CA THR A 14 11.68 26.50 20.48
C THR A 14 12.07 25.65 19.28
N LEU A 15 13.32 25.72 18.83
CA LEU A 15 13.81 24.87 17.74
C LEU A 15 13.78 23.37 18.13
N SER A 16 14.21 23.03 19.34
CA SER A 16 14.15 21.66 19.86
C SER A 16 12.71 21.15 19.95
N ILE A 17 11.77 21.96 20.45
CA ILE A 17 10.36 21.58 20.51
C ILE A 17 9.80 21.36 19.09
N LEU A 18 10.13 22.25 18.16
CA LEU A 18 9.69 22.13 16.77
C LEU A 18 10.17 20.81 16.16
N ILE A 19 11.47 20.53 16.24
CA ILE A 19 12.08 19.29 15.73
C ILE A 19 11.43 18.05 16.39
N PHE A 20 11.20 18.10 17.69
CA PHE A 20 10.58 17.00 18.42
C PHE A 20 9.15 16.71 17.93
N VAL A 21 8.32 17.74 17.78
CA VAL A 21 6.95 17.60 17.26
C VAL A 21 6.95 17.13 15.81
N SER A 22 7.84 17.67 14.98
CA SER A 22 8.01 17.24 13.58
C SER A 22 8.41 15.77 13.49
N GLY A 23 9.36 15.34 14.32
CA GLY A 23 9.80 13.94 14.38
C GLY A 23 8.64 13.00 14.73
N ILE A 24 7.87 13.32 15.77
CA ILE A 24 6.69 12.52 16.15
C ILE A 24 5.70 12.41 15.00
N LEU A 25 5.40 13.51 14.31
CA LEU A 25 4.48 13.51 13.16
C LEU A 25 4.98 12.59 12.03
N VAL A 26 6.27 12.66 11.67
CA VAL A 26 6.84 11.79 10.62
C VAL A 26 6.79 10.32 11.00
N PHE A 27 7.16 9.97 12.24
CA PHE A 27 7.15 8.58 12.71
C PHE A 27 5.75 8.01 12.94
N SER A 28 4.80 8.83 13.37
CA SER A 28 3.42 8.38 13.63
C SER A 28 2.56 8.26 12.38
N HIS A 29 2.94 8.91 11.28
CA HIS A 29 2.18 8.90 10.03
C HIS A 29 1.92 7.50 9.44
N PRO A 30 2.92 6.61 9.29
CA PRO A 30 2.67 5.24 8.78
C PRO A 30 1.76 4.43 9.71
N PHE A 31 1.90 4.58 11.03
CA PHE A 31 1.02 3.93 12.00
C PHE A 31 -0.44 4.39 11.87
N PHE A 32 -0.64 5.70 11.70
CA PHE A 32 -1.97 6.27 11.51
C PHE A 32 -2.63 5.79 10.21
N LEU A 33 -1.88 5.78 9.10
CA LEU A 33 -2.39 5.27 7.81
C LEU A 33 -2.78 3.80 7.90
N ASN A 34 -1.94 2.95 8.49
CA ASN A 34 -2.23 1.53 8.64
C ASN A 34 -3.48 1.29 9.51
N THR A 35 -3.60 2.01 10.62
CA THR A 35 -4.77 1.92 11.52
C THR A 35 -6.04 2.42 10.82
N HIS A 36 -5.96 3.52 10.07
CA HIS A 36 -7.09 4.12 9.39
C HIS A 36 -7.59 3.24 8.24
N VAL A 37 -6.70 2.61 7.45
CA VAL A 37 -7.09 1.68 6.39
C VAL A 37 -7.75 0.45 6.99
N ASN A 38 -7.16 -0.15 8.03
CA ASN A 38 -7.76 -1.28 8.73
C ASN A 38 -9.14 -0.96 9.32
N LEU A 39 -9.33 0.24 9.87
CA LEU A 39 -10.64 0.70 10.35
C LEU A 39 -11.64 0.89 9.21
N LEU A 40 -11.23 1.51 8.10
CA LEU A 40 -12.11 1.72 6.93
C LEU A 40 -12.64 0.39 6.40
N VAL A 41 -11.75 -0.60 6.33
CA VAL A 41 -12.07 -1.97 5.89
C VAL A 41 -13.04 -2.63 6.86
N LYS A 42 -12.75 -2.60 8.17
CA LYS A 42 -13.64 -3.16 9.19
C LYS A 42 -15.04 -2.53 9.17
N HIS A 43 -15.13 -1.23 8.90
CA HIS A 43 -16.40 -0.51 8.82
C HIS A 43 -17.14 -0.69 7.49
N SER A 44 -16.46 -1.18 6.43
CA SER A 44 -17.09 -1.46 5.14
C SER A 44 -17.98 -2.72 5.14
N GLY A 45 -17.96 -3.51 6.22
CA GLY A 45 -18.73 -4.76 6.32
C GLY A 45 -18.16 -5.91 5.48
N THR A 46 -16.93 -5.74 4.96
CA THR A 46 -16.16 -6.81 4.32
C THR A 46 -15.70 -7.78 5.39
N ASP A 47 -15.93 -9.08 5.18
CA ASP A 47 -15.47 -10.10 6.13
C ASP A 47 -13.94 -9.99 6.25
N PRO A 48 -13.39 -9.81 7.47
CA PRO A 48 -11.93 -9.77 7.67
C PRO A 48 -11.22 -11.08 7.25
N HIS A 49 -11.93 -12.17 7.00
CA HIS A 49 -11.39 -13.39 6.38
C HIS A 49 -11.33 -13.33 4.84
N GLU A 50 -12.06 -12.41 4.23
CA GLU A 50 -12.11 -12.21 2.77
C GLU A 50 -11.24 -11.04 2.30
N PHE A 51 -10.72 -10.24 3.24
CA PHE A 51 -9.89 -9.09 2.94
C PHE A 51 -8.70 -8.99 3.91
N LYS A 52 -7.49 -8.86 3.34
CA LYS A 52 -6.25 -8.65 4.08
C LYS A 52 -5.50 -7.46 3.51
N PHE A 53 -5.14 -6.50 4.36
CA PHE A 53 -4.30 -5.35 4.00
C PHE A 53 -3.01 -5.37 4.79
N GLU A 54 -1.90 -5.26 4.08
CA GLU A 54 -0.55 -5.27 4.62
C GLU A 54 0.27 -4.16 3.98
N THR A 55 1.27 -3.67 4.70
CA THR A 55 2.20 -2.66 4.22
C THR A 55 3.60 -3.13 4.53
N TYR A 56 4.49 -3.00 3.57
CA TYR A 56 5.88 -3.42 3.62
C TYR A 56 6.78 -2.27 3.19
N THR A 57 8.03 -2.27 3.65
CA THR A 57 9.08 -1.54 2.93
C THR A 57 9.40 -2.24 1.59
N LYS A 58 10.05 -1.56 0.64
CA LYS A 58 10.47 -2.23 -0.60
C LYS A 58 11.45 -3.37 -0.31
N GLU A 59 12.35 -3.16 0.66
CA GLU A 59 13.31 -4.16 1.12
C GLU A 59 12.63 -5.39 1.75
N GLU A 60 11.69 -5.18 2.67
CA GLU A 60 10.91 -6.25 3.28
C GLU A 60 10.14 -7.04 2.22
N PHE A 61 9.49 -6.33 1.29
CA PHE A 61 8.72 -6.95 0.22
C PHE A 61 9.60 -7.78 -0.71
N ALA A 62 10.75 -7.24 -1.15
CA ALA A 62 11.66 -7.94 -2.03
C ALA A 62 12.22 -9.20 -1.37
N LEU A 63 12.53 -9.15 -0.08
CA LEU A 63 13.03 -10.30 0.66
C LEU A 63 11.95 -11.37 0.83
N GLU A 64 10.75 -10.98 1.24
CA GLU A 64 9.67 -11.93 1.58
C GLU A 64 8.99 -12.53 0.34
N TYR A 65 8.77 -11.73 -0.71
CA TYR A 65 7.95 -12.13 -1.86
C TYR A 65 8.74 -12.35 -3.15
N LEU A 66 9.87 -11.66 -3.32
CA LEU A 66 10.71 -11.79 -4.51
C LEU A 66 11.96 -12.64 -4.24
N ASN A 67 12.25 -12.94 -2.97
CA ASN A 67 13.45 -13.64 -2.50
C ASN A 67 14.75 -12.97 -3.00
N VAL A 68 14.76 -11.64 -3.04
CA VAL A 68 15.88 -10.80 -3.49
C VAL A 68 16.19 -9.75 -2.44
N SER A 69 17.48 -9.49 -2.21
CA SER A 69 17.93 -8.34 -1.42
C SER A 69 18.12 -7.15 -2.35
N LEU A 70 17.47 -6.03 -2.03
CA LEU A 70 17.56 -4.80 -2.82
C LEU A 70 18.84 -4.03 -2.51
N SER A 71 19.52 -3.61 -3.57
CA SER A 71 20.52 -2.55 -3.51
C SER A 71 19.85 -1.17 -3.57
N PRO A 72 20.50 -0.10 -3.08
CA PRO A 72 19.99 1.26 -3.22
C PRO A 72 19.84 1.74 -4.67
N GLU A 73 20.55 1.11 -5.61
CA GLU A 73 20.50 1.44 -7.04
C GLU A 73 19.42 0.66 -7.80
N ASP A 74 18.81 -0.36 -7.19
CA ASP A 74 17.85 -1.22 -7.86
C ASP A 74 16.52 -0.49 -8.08
N ASP A 75 15.99 -0.56 -9.31
CA ASP A 75 14.63 -0.11 -9.58
C ASP A 75 13.64 -1.20 -9.13
N PHE A 76 13.06 -0.99 -7.94
CA PHE A 76 12.08 -1.90 -7.38
C PHE A 76 10.85 -2.10 -8.28
N ILE A 77 10.42 -1.09 -9.04
CA ILE A 77 9.25 -1.23 -9.92
C ILE A 77 9.61 -2.15 -11.08
N GLU A 78 10.79 -1.98 -11.69
CA GLU A 78 11.27 -2.87 -12.73
C GLU A 78 11.43 -4.31 -12.22
N LEU A 79 12.00 -4.48 -11.02
CA LEU A 79 12.12 -5.78 -10.37
C LEU A 79 10.74 -6.44 -10.17
N PHE A 80 9.78 -5.68 -9.65
CA PHE A 80 8.41 -6.14 -9.43
C PHE A 80 7.74 -6.57 -10.75
N GLU A 81 7.85 -5.73 -11.79
CA GLU A 81 7.31 -6.01 -13.13
C GLU A 81 7.97 -7.22 -13.79
N SER A 82 9.26 -7.48 -13.51
CA SER A 82 9.94 -8.67 -14.02
C SER A 82 9.37 -9.97 -13.44
N HIS A 83 8.88 -9.93 -12.20
CA HIS A 83 8.36 -11.10 -11.48
C HIS A 83 6.86 -11.32 -11.76
N TYR A 84 6.07 -10.25 -11.66
CA TYR A 84 4.61 -10.32 -11.76
C TYR A 84 4.04 -9.91 -13.11
N GLY A 85 4.87 -9.32 -13.98
CA GLY A 85 4.44 -8.73 -15.24
C GLY A 85 3.79 -7.36 -15.07
N THR A 86 3.36 -6.78 -16.19
CA THR A 86 2.75 -5.44 -16.26
C THR A 86 1.24 -5.49 -16.52
N SER A 87 0.65 -6.68 -16.45
CA SER A 87 -0.79 -6.87 -16.67
C SER A 87 -1.59 -6.10 -15.63
N ASN A 88 -2.63 -5.38 -16.06
CA ASN A 88 -3.49 -4.55 -15.20
C ASN A 88 -2.74 -3.44 -14.43
N LYS A 89 -1.56 -3.02 -14.89
CA LYS A 89 -0.84 -1.86 -14.37
C LYS A 89 -1.68 -0.59 -14.53
N LYS A 90 -1.82 0.18 -13.45
CA LYS A 90 -2.29 1.57 -13.51
C LYS A 90 -1.22 2.47 -12.92
N ASP A 91 -0.71 3.34 -13.77
CA ASP A 91 0.33 4.28 -13.40
C ASP A 91 -0.28 5.62 -13.01
N GLU A 92 -0.31 5.91 -11.70
CA GLU A 92 -0.85 7.15 -11.14
C GLU A 92 0.28 8.10 -10.70
N PHE A 93 -0.07 9.34 -10.36
CA PHE A 93 0.92 10.36 -10.02
C PHE A 93 1.79 9.98 -8.81
N LEU A 94 1.20 9.39 -7.77
CA LEU A 94 1.87 9.04 -6.51
C LEU A 94 2.25 7.56 -6.40
N MET A 95 1.57 6.69 -7.14
CA MET A 95 1.72 5.25 -6.98
C MET A 95 1.55 4.52 -8.31
N VAL A 96 2.15 3.35 -8.40
CA VAL A 96 1.84 2.38 -9.44
C VAL A 96 1.03 1.26 -8.80
N THR A 97 -0.10 0.89 -9.39
CA THR A 97 -0.92 -0.21 -8.89
C THR A 97 -0.98 -1.37 -9.87
N TYR A 98 -1.07 -2.58 -9.33
CA TYR A 98 -1.20 -3.83 -10.07
C TYR A 98 -2.30 -4.66 -9.43
N ASP A 99 -3.30 -5.05 -10.22
CA ASP A 99 -4.37 -5.94 -9.77
C ASP A 99 -4.15 -7.33 -10.36
N ILE A 100 -3.64 -8.24 -9.52
CA ILE A 100 -3.12 -9.54 -9.93
C ILE A 100 -4.04 -10.64 -9.37
N PRO A 101 -4.64 -11.49 -10.23
CA PRO A 101 -5.39 -12.65 -9.77
C PRO A 101 -4.46 -13.70 -9.16
N ASP A 102 -4.93 -14.40 -8.13
CA ASP A 102 -4.20 -15.54 -7.56
C ASP A 102 -4.13 -16.67 -8.61
N PRO A 103 -2.93 -17.25 -8.88
CA PRO A 103 -2.79 -18.32 -9.85
C PRO A 103 -3.51 -19.62 -9.45
N GLU A 104 -3.75 -19.84 -8.16
CA GLU A 104 -4.43 -21.04 -7.64
C GLU A 104 -5.93 -20.82 -7.46
N ASP A 105 -6.39 -19.57 -7.34
CA ASP A 105 -7.78 -19.21 -7.09
C ASP A 105 -8.24 -17.96 -7.87
N ASN A 106 -8.99 -18.19 -8.95
CA ASN A 106 -9.53 -17.14 -9.82
C ASN A 106 -10.55 -16.21 -9.12
N SER A 107 -10.99 -16.53 -7.90
CA SER A 107 -11.84 -15.67 -7.08
C SER A 107 -11.04 -14.76 -6.15
N THR A 108 -9.74 -15.00 -5.97
CA THR A 108 -8.87 -14.19 -5.13
C THR A 108 -8.04 -13.24 -5.98
N TYR A 109 -8.04 -11.95 -5.61
CA TYR A 109 -7.28 -10.90 -6.29
C TYR A 109 -6.42 -10.18 -5.27
N THR A 110 -5.18 -9.88 -5.63
CA THR A 110 -4.29 -9.05 -4.83
C THR A 110 -3.96 -7.77 -5.57
N LEU A 111 -4.34 -6.65 -4.98
CA LEU A 111 -3.96 -5.31 -5.38
C LEU A 111 -2.64 -4.95 -4.70
N TYR A 112 -1.61 -4.73 -5.50
CA TYR A 112 -0.33 -4.17 -5.07
C TYR A 112 -0.30 -2.69 -5.41
N GLY A 113 0.13 -1.85 -4.46
CA GLY A 113 0.35 -0.42 -4.66
C GLY A 113 1.77 -0.06 -4.27
N ILE A 114 2.58 0.41 -5.21
CA ILE A 114 3.96 0.81 -4.98
C ILE A 114 4.03 2.33 -4.97
N ASN A 115 4.44 2.93 -3.86
CA ASN A 115 4.62 4.37 -3.79
C ASN A 115 5.90 4.78 -4.55
N LYS A 116 5.78 5.81 -5.40
CA LYS A 116 6.90 6.31 -6.21
C LYS A 116 7.89 7.16 -5.42
N TYR A 117 7.42 7.80 -4.34
CA TYR A 117 8.17 8.79 -3.57
C TYR A 117 8.53 8.32 -2.16
N THR A 118 7.96 7.21 -1.71
CA THR A 118 8.28 6.60 -0.43
C THR A 118 8.73 5.16 -0.64
N ASP A 119 9.28 4.58 0.42
CA ASP A 119 9.74 3.20 0.44
C ASP A 119 8.61 2.19 0.72
N LEU A 120 7.34 2.56 0.48
CA LEU A 120 6.20 1.74 0.88
C LEU A 120 5.59 0.95 -0.27
N VAL A 121 5.28 -0.30 0.03
CA VAL A 121 4.52 -1.23 -0.80
C VAL A 121 3.27 -1.65 -0.04
N TYR A 122 2.11 -1.44 -0.64
CA TYR A 122 0.81 -1.83 -0.12
C TYR A 122 0.36 -3.12 -0.79
N LYS A 123 -0.12 -4.08 0.00
CA LYS A 123 -0.67 -5.34 -0.48
C LYS A 123 -2.08 -5.51 0.07
N SER A 124 -3.06 -5.63 -0.82
CA SER A 124 -4.46 -5.83 -0.45
C SER A 124 -5.02 -7.05 -1.17
N THR A 125 -5.22 -8.14 -0.45
CA THR A 125 -5.84 -9.35 -0.98
C THR A 125 -7.33 -9.33 -0.68
N ARG A 126 -8.16 -9.61 -1.69
CA ARG A 126 -9.62 -9.68 -1.59
C ARG A 126 -10.18 -10.89 -2.31
N LYS A 127 -11.24 -11.51 -1.78
CA LYS A 127 -12.06 -12.48 -2.50
C LYS A 127 -13.22 -11.79 -3.20
N VAL A 128 -13.35 -12.03 -4.51
CA VAL A 128 -14.47 -11.58 -5.33
C VAL A 128 -15.53 -12.66 -5.31
N HIS A 129 -16.60 -12.45 -4.54
CA HIS A 129 -17.80 -13.27 -4.64
C HIS A 129 -18.56 -12.90 -5.91
N TRP A 130 -18.64 -13.83 -6.86
CA TRP A 130 -19.40 -13.67 -8.10
C TRP A 130 -20.93 -13.80 -7.92
N THR A 131 -21.40 -14.00 -6.68
CA THR A 131 -22.82 -14.14 -6.37
C THR A 131 -23.45 -12.78 -6.05
N ASP A 132 -24.18 -12.28 -7.06
CA ASP A 132 -25.33 -11.38 -7.06
C ASP A 132 -25.33 -10.08 -6.22
N GLU A 133 -25.51 -9.00 -6.98
CA GLU A 133 -26.34 -7.82 -6.71
C GLU A 133 -26.28 -7.18 -5.30
N LYS A 134 -25.70 -5.96 -5.27
CA LYS A 134 -25.84 -4.90 -4.24
C LYS A 134 -24.83 -4.84 -3.10
N ARG A 135 -23.54 -5.03 -3.38
CA ARG A 135 -22.47 -4.45 -2.53
C ARG A 135 -21.48 -3.63 -3.36
N GLY A 136 -21.77 -2.33 -3.47
CA GLY A 136 -20.80 -1.31 -3.88
C GLY A 136 -20.73 -1.00 -5.38
N GLU A 137 -21.69 -0.24 -5.89
CA GLU A 137 -21.71 0.28 -7.28
C GLU A 137 -20.59 1.27 -7.65
N ALA A 138 -19.45 1.30 -6.94
CA ALA A 138 -18.38 2.27 -7.20
C ALA A 138 -17.19 1.73 -8.01
N PHE A 139 -17.03 0.41 -8.20
CA PHE A 139 -15.80 -0.15 -8.81
C PHE A 139 -16.01 -1.23 -9.87
N HIS A 140 -17.17 -1.32 -10.51
CA HIS A 140 -17.34 -2.18 -11.70
C HIS A 140 -17.28 -1.36 -12.99
N LYS A 141 -16.07 -1.28 -13.57
CA LYS A 141 -15.95 -1.20 -15.03
C LYS A 141 -14.90 -2.20 -15.51
N ASN A 142 -15.42 -3.23 -16.18
CA ASN A 142 -14.77 -4.11 -17.15
C ASN A 142 -13.74 -5.12 -16.62
N LEU A 143 -14.16 -6.01 -15.72
CA LEU A 143 -13.61 -7.37 -15.71
C LEU A 143 -14.49 -8.21 -16.63
N ILE A 144 -14.01 -8.51 -17.83
CA ILE A 144 -14.65 -9.46 -18.73
C ILE A 144 -14.48 -10.85 -18.09
N PRO A 145 -15.57 -11.54 -17.71
CA PRO A 145 -15.45 -12.89 -17.16
C PRO A 145 -14.88 -13.84 -18.24
N PRO A 146 -14.06 -14.83 -17.87
CA PRO A 146 -13.58 -15.82 -18.83
C PRO A 146 -14.77 -16.58 -19.43
N ALA A 147 -14.70 -16.84 -20.73
CA ALA A 147 -15.74 -17.56 -21.45
C ALA A 147 -15.92 -18.98 -20.88
N ASP A 148 -17.16 -19.32 -20.57
CA ASP A 148 -17.59 -20.64 -20.08
C ASP A 148 -17.15 -21.74 -21.07
N PRO A 149 -16.24 -22.66 -20.68
CA PRO A 149 -15.80 -23.73 -21.56
C PRO A 149 -16.82 -24.88 -21.48
N GLY A 150 -17.88 -24.77 -22.28
CA GLY A 150 -18.61 -25.92 -22.83
C GLY A 150 -19.57 -26.64 -21.88
N ARG A 151 -20.87 -26.51 -22.19
CA ARG A 151 -21.81 -27.62 -22.01
C ARG A 151 -21.88 -28.38 -23.32
N GLU A 152 -21.36 -29.60 -23.34
CA GLU A 152 -21.80 -30.65 -24.28
C GLU A 152 -23.17 -31.19 -23.84
#